data_AF-A0A7X7WHB4-F1
#
_entry.id   AF-A0A7X7WHB4-F1
#
_cell.length_a   1.000
_cell.length_b   1.000
_cell.length_c   1.000
_cell.angle_alpha   90.00
_cell.angle_beta   90.00
_cell.angle_gamma   90.00
#
_symmetry.space_group_name_H-M   'P 1'
#
loop_
_entity.id
_entity.type
_entity.pdbx_description
1 polymer ?
#
loop_
_entity_poly.entity_id
_entity_poly.type
_entity_poly.pdbx_seq_one_letter_code
_entity_poly.pdbx_strand_id
1 'polypeptide(L)'
;MKLKEWNVWHNTTTHLFGLPDLRVVAEKIVESGLCRAVYHTDGMAYWKQNGAIVSCEVISKNDKSGFSLNLNCKDKPDDYIAEGIYQASLMYEYEKEIYSDFVIGNLVYIRGVLDIFLLNLDGLLIRLYPMLKIYENGVITISYRILPTERDINIDYLVENIINLFKKDIHDIKLSPNIMLLDGT
;
A
#
# COMPACT_ATOMS: atom_id res chain seq x y z
N MET A 1 -8.99 -25.82 14.82
CA MET A 1 -8.37 -25.89 13.48
C MET A 1 -7.23 -24.89 13.42
N LYS A 2 -6.16 -25.16 12.67
CA LYS A 2 -5.00 -24.26 12.52
C LYS A 2 -4.84 -23.86 11.06
N LEU A 3 -4.54 -22.59 10.81
CA LEU A 3 -4.31 -22.04 9.47
C LEU A 3 -2.83 -21.73 9.29
N LYS A 4 -2.29 -22.13 8.13
CA LYS A 4 -0.91 -21.85 7.71
C LYS A 4 -0.82 -20.62 6.84
N GLU A 5 -1.82 -20.44 5.98
CA GLU A 5 -1.90 -19.32 5.06
C GLU A 5 -3.18 -18.53 5.34
N TRP A 6 -3.02 -17.23 5.51
CA TRP A 6 -4.11 -16.28 5.67
C TRP A 6 -3.58 -14.90 5.34
N ASN A 7 -4.47 -13.99 4.94
CA ASN A 7 -4.13 -12.60 4.65
C ASN A 7 -5.35 -11.76 5.03
N VAL A 8 -5.18 -10.83 5.97
CA VAL A 8 -6.27 -9.99 6.45
C VAL A 8 -6.01 -8.55 6.02
N TRP A 9 -7.05 -7.91 5.49
CA TRP A 9 -7.02 -6.53 5.05
C TRP A 9 -8.08 -5.73 5.80
N HIS A 10 -7.65 -4.63 6.41
CA HIS A 10 -8.54 -3.60 6.96
C HIS A 10 -8.47 -2.37 6.09
N ASN A 11 -9.60 -1.72 5.82
CA ASN A 11 -9.64 -0.54 4.97
C ASN A 11 -10.31 0.62 5.71
N THR A 12 -9.72 1.80 5.60
CA THR A 12 -10.35 3.07 5.99
C THR A 12 -10.42 3.95 4.78
N THR A 13 -11.58 4.58 4.55
CA THR A 13 -11.80 5.44 3.40
C THR A 13 -12.30 6.80 3.85
N THR A 14 -11.78 7.85 3.24
CA THR A 14 -12.18 9.24 3.41
C THR A 14 -12.21 9.94 2.06
N HIS A 15 -12.55 11.23 2.05
CA HIS A 15 -12.66 12.03 0.84
C HIS A 15 -12.04 13.42 1.04
N LEU A 16 -11.26 13.87 0.06
CA LEU A 16 -10.73 15.24 -0.03
C LEU A 16 -11.22 15.92 -1.30
N PHE A 17 -11.41 17.22 -1.25
CA PHE A 17 -11.79 18.01 -2.44
C PHE A 17 -10.61 18.77 -3.01
N GLY A 18 -10.62 18.99 -4.33
CA GLY A 18 -9.67 19.88 -5.01
C GLY A 18 -8.24 19.34 -5.09
N LEU A 19 -8.09 18.03 -5.32
CA LEU A 19 -6.76 17.47 -5.56
C LEU A 19 -6.14 18.04 -6.84
N PRO A 20 -4.83 18.37 -6.83
CA PRO A 20 -4.11 18.66 -8.07
C PRO A 20 -3.91 17.37 -8.88
N ASP A 21 -3.26 17.49 -10.04
CA ASP A 21 -2.84 16.35 -10.86
C ASP A 21 -2.13 15.28 -10.01
N LEU A 22 -2.52 14.01 -10.18
CA LEU A 22 -2.05 12.93 -9.31
C LEU A 22 -0.56 12.62 -9.47
N ARG A 23 0.11 12.99 -10.57
CA ARG A 23 1.57 12.89 -10.67
C ARG A 23 2.25 13.89 -9.75
N VAL A 24 1.71 15.11 -9.69
CA VAL A 24 2.17 16.13 -8.74
C VAL A 24 1.93 15.67 -7.30
N VAL A 25 0.79 15.01 -7.02
CA VAL A 25 0.52 14.41 -5.71
C VAL A 25 1.52 13.30 -5.40
N ALA A 26 1.79 12.40 -6.35
CA ALA A 26 2.74 11.30 -6.18
C ALA A 26 4.14 11.80 -5.81
N GLU A 27 4.66 12.76 -6.57
CA GLU A 27 5.95 13.39 -6.29
C GLU A 27 5.97 14.03 -4.91
N LYS A 28 4.96 14.83 -4.56
CA LYS A 28 4.90 15.49 -3.24
C LYS A 28 4.81 14.52 -2.07
N ILE A 29 4.06 13.43 -2.20
CA ILE A 29 3.95 12.41 -1.16
C ILE A 29 5.29 11.70 -0.95
N VAL A 30 6.00 11.38 -2.04
CA VAL A 30 7.36 10.83 -1.98
C VAL A 30 8.35 11.86 -1.41
N GLU A 31 8.24 13.13 -1.82
CA GLU A 31 9.03 14.27 -1.32
C GLU A 31 8.91 14.41 0.19
N SER A 32 7.69 14.36 0.71
CA SER A 32 7.40 14.47 2.14
C SER A 32 7.91 13.28 2.97
N GLY A 33 8.24 12.17 2.32
CA GLY A 33 8.60 10.91 2.98
C GLY A 33 7.41 10.16 3.57
N LEU A 34 6.17 10.57 3.26
CA LEU A 34 4.96 9.87 3.68
C LEU A 34 4.85 8.47 3.05
N CYS A 35 5.19 8.37 1.76
CA CYS A 35 5.32 7.08 1.09
C CYS A 35 6.75 6.85 0.62
N ARG A 36 7.22 5.61 0.74
CA ARG A 36 8.51 5.15 0.24
C ARG A 36 8.53 5.04 -1.28
N ALA A 37 7.40 4.62 -1.83
CA ALA A 37 7.16 4.48 -3.26
C ALA A 37 5.72 4.86 -3.57
N VAL A 38 5.48 5.39 -4.76
CA VAL A 38 4.13 5.60 -5.29
C VAL A 38 4.06 5.03 -6.69
N TYR A 39 3.04 4.23 -6.98
CA TYR A 39 2.69 3.75 -8.30
C TYR A 39 1.49 4.53 -8.82
N HIS A 40 1.53 5.00 -10.05
CA HIS A 40 0.44 5.68 -10.75
C HIS A 40 -0.18 4.73 -11.78
N THR A 41 -1.49 4.80 -12.01
CA THR A 41 -2.21 3.92 -12.94
C THR A 41 -1.81 4.03 -14.41
N ASP A 42 -0.96 5.01 -14.75
CA ASP A 42 -0.38 5.17 -16.09
C ASP A 42 0.88 4.30 -16.28
N GLY A 43 1.26 3.52 -15.25
CA GLY A 43 2.46 2.69 -15.27
C GLY A 43 3.70 3.39 -14.72
N MET A 44 3.61 4.62 -14.20
CA MET A 44 4.77 5.27 -13.59
C MET A 44 4.92 4.94 -12.11
N ALA A 45 6.15 4.64 -11.66
CA ALA A 45 6.51 4.56 -10.26
C ALA A 45 7.46 5.70 -9.86
N TYR A 46 7.32 6.17 -8.62
CA TYR A 46 8.06 7.29 -8.03
C TYR A 46 8.63 6.88 -6.67
N TRP A 47 9.90 7.19 -6.39
CA TRP A 47 10.52 6.96 -5.08
C TRP A 47 11.68 7.93 -4.84
N LYS A 48 12.25 7.93 -3.62
CA LYS A 48 13.47 8.70 -3.31
C LYS A 48 14.72 7.85 -3.44
N GLN A 49 15.73 8.36 -4.11
CA GLN A 49 17.07 7.79 -4.16
C GLN A 49 18.12 8.89 -4.02
N ASN A 50 19.04 8.74 -3.06
CA ASN A 50 20.07 9.74 -2.76
C ASN A 50 19.51 11.16 -2.54
N GLY A 51 18.32 11.27 -1.96
CA GLY A 51 17.65 12.54 -1.66
C GLY A 51 16.86 13.17 -2.82
N ALA A 52 16.95 12.62 -4.03
CA ALA A 52 16.19 13.07 -5.19
C ALA A 52 15.02 12.12 -5.48
N ILE A 53 13.94 12.67 -6.06
CA ILE A 53 12.85 11.85 -6.59
C ILE A 53 13.32 11.22 -7.91
N VAL A 54 13.14 9.92 -8.03
CA VAL A 54 13.33 9.14 -9.24
C VAL A 54 11.96 8.66 -9.71
N SER A 55 11.73 8.72 -11.02
CA SER A 55 10.55 8.16 -11.68
C SER A 55 10.96 7.08 -12.68
N CYS A 56 10.17 6.02 -12.80
CA CYS A 56 10.44 4.91 -13.69
C CYS A 56 9.16 4.34 -14.28
N GLU A 57 9.20 3.98 -15.56
CA GLU A 57 8.13 3.24 -16.19
C GLU A 57 8.16 1.78 -15.71
N VAL A 58 6.98 1.30 -15.32
CA VAL A 58 6.74 -0.05 -14.85
C VAL A 58 6.03 -0.83 -15.96
N ILE A 59 6.70 -1.87 -16.44
CA ILE A 59 6.15 -2.79 -17.43
C ILE A 59 5.72 -4.04 -16.68
N SER A 60 4.43 -4.14 -16.39
CA SER A 60 3.82 -5.31 -15.74
C SER A 60 3.09 -6.19 -16.74
N LYS A 61 3.06 -7.49 -16.46
CA LYS A 61 2.25 -8.46 -17.19
C LYS A 61 1.74 -9.50 -16.22
N ASN A 62 0.42 -9.71 -16.21
CA ASN A 62 -0.20 -10.87 -15.57
C ASN A 62 -0.71 -11.83 -16.65
N ASP A 63 -0.13 -13.02 -16.74
CA ASP A 63 -0.59 -14.04 -17.68
C ASP A 63 -0.59 -15.44 -17.01
N LYS A 64 -0.83 -16.49 -17.81
CA LYS A 64 -0.87 -17.87 -17.29
C LYS A 64 0.43 -18.34 -16.64
N SER A 65 1.57 -17.69 -16.92
CA SER A 65 2.87 -17.97 -16.30
C SER A 65 3.07 -17.23 -14.96
N GLY A 66 2.12 -16.39 -14.58
CA GLY A 66 2.14 -15.59 -13.36
C GLY A 66 2.35 -14.10 -13.63
N PHE A 67 2.54 -13.37 -12.54
CA PHE A 67 2.81 -11.94 -12.62
C PHE A 67 4.31 -11.69 -12.76
N SER A 68 4.66 -10.83 -13.72
CA SER A 68 6.01 -10.34 -13.94
C SER A 68 6.02 -8.82 -14.01
N LEU A 69 7.13 -8.24 -13.57
CA LEU A 69 7.35 -6.80 -13.55
C LEU A 69 8.77 -6.47 -13.96
N ASN A 70 8.92 -5.46 -14.80
CA ASN A 70 10.20 -4.87 -15.19
C ASN A 70 10.16 -3.36 -14.94
N LEU A 71 11.26 -2.82 -14.43
CA LEU A 71 11.45 -1.40 -14.21
C LEU A 71 12.35 -0.86 -15.33
N ASN A 72 11.80 -0.02 -16.20
CA ASN A 72 12.52 0.57 -17.32
C ASN A 72 13.27 1.85 -16.88
N CYS A 73 14.26 1.67 -16.01
CA CYS A 73 15.11 2.75 -15.51
C CYS A 73 16.54 2.27 -15.23
N LYS A 74 17.46 3.24 -15.23
CA LYS A 74 18.88 3.02 -14.95
C LYS A 74 19.11 2.68 -13.48
N ASP A 75 18.45 3.41 -12.59
CA ASP A 75 18.63 3.28 -11.16
C ASP A 75 17.58 2.32 -10.59
N LYS A 76 18.06 1.29 -9.88
CA LYS A 76 17.19 0.31 -9.23
C LYS A 76 16.81 0.80 -7.84
N PRO A 77 15.53 0.66 -7.45
CA PRO A 77 15.11 0.89 -6.07
C PRO A 77 15.76 -0.13 -5.12
N ASP A 78 15.77 0.18 -3.82
CA ASP A 78 16.06 -0.82 -2.80
C ASP A 78 14.98 -1.90 -2.72
N ASP A 79 15.27 -3.00 -2.02
CA ASP A 79 14.38 -4.17 -1.97
C ASP A 79 12.98 -3.86 -1.41
N TYR A 80 12.88 -2.94 -0.44
CA TYR A 80 11.58 -2.61 0.16
C TYR A 80 10.73 -1.76 -0.80
N ILE A 81 11.34 -0.77 -1.45
CA ILE A 81 10.70 0.03 -2.50
C ILE A 81 10.32 -0.86 -3.69
N ALA A 82 11.21 -1.76 -4.11
CA ALA A 82 10.96 -2.71 -5.20
C ALA A 82 9.74 -3.59 -4.90
N GLU A 83 9.67 -4.17 -3.70
CA GLU A 83 8.53 -4.98 -3.25
C GLU A 83 7.25 -4.14 -3.19
N GLY A 84 7.35 -2.90 -2.73
CA GLY A 84 6.23 -1.96 -2.71
C GLY A 84 5.65 -1.69 -4.10
N ILE A 85 6.51 -1.39 -5.07
CA ILE A 85 6.12 -1.19 -6.48
C ILE A 85 5.52 -2.49 -7.05
N TYR A 86 6.14 -3.64 -6.76
CA TYR A 86 5.66 -4.96 -7.16
C TYR A 86 4.23 -5.21 -6.69
N GLN A 87 3.97 -5.07 -5.39
CA GLN A 87 2.64 -5.28 -4.82
C GLN A 87 1.62 -4.27 -5.38
N ALA A 88 2.01 -3.00 -5.54
CA ALA A 88 1.11 -1.98 -6.07
C ALA A 88 0.68 -2.25 -7.52
N SER A 89 1.62 -2.74 -8.33
CA SER A 89 1.43 -3.09 -9.74
C SER A 89 0.63 -4.38 -9.88
N LEU A 90 0.93 -5.39 -9.06
CA LEU A 90 0.19 -6.65 -9.00
C LEU A 90 -1.29 -6.41 -8.68
N MET A 91 -1.57 -5.55 -7.70
CA MET A 91 -2.95 -5.16 -7.38
C MET A 91 -3.64 -4.46 -8.55
N TYR A 92 -2.93 -3.63 -9.31
CA TYR A 92 -3.51 -2.99 -10.50
C TYR A 92 -3.88 -4.02 -11.58
N GLU A 93 -3.04 -5.02 -11.83
CA GLU A 93 -3.38 -6.10 -12.76
C GLU A 93 -4.59 -6.91 -12.27
N TYR A 94 -4.69 -7.23 -10.98
CA TYR A 94 -5.88 -7.90 -10.44
C TYR A 94 -7.14 -7.02 -10.52
N GLU A 95 -7.00 -5.70 -10.37
CA GLU A 95 -8.11 -4.77 -10.55
C GLU A 95 -8.64 -4.78 -12.00
N LYS A 96 -7.76 -4.91 -13.00
CA LYS A 96 -8.16 -5.10 -14.41
C LYS A 96 -8.96 -6.38 -14.65
N GLU A 97 -8.70 -7.44 -13.88
CA GLU A 97 -9.44 -8.70 -14.00
C GLU A 97 -10.85 -8.62 -13.38
N ILE A 98 -11.06 -7.69 -12.44
CA ILE A 98 -12.34 -7.52 -11.73
C ILE A 98 -13.21 -6.46 -12.39
N TYR A 99 -12.62 -5.34 -12.81
CA TYR A 99 -13.33 -4.25 -13.44
C TYR A 99 -13.44 -4.45 -14.96
N SER A 100 -14.49 -3.89 -15.57
CA SER A 100 -14.55 -3.84 -17.03
C SER A 100 -13.49 -2.89 -17.59
N ASP A 101 -13.05 -3.14 -18.82
CA ASP A 101 -12.09 -2.28 -19.54
C ASP A 101 -12.50 -0.80 -19.55
N PHE A 102 -13.81 -0.54 -19.62
CA PHE A 102 -14.36 0.81 -19.54
C PHE A 102 -14.13 1.45 -18.17
N VAL A 103 -14.36 0.72 -17.08
CA VAL A 103 -14.19 1.25 -15.73
C VAL A 103 -12.71 1.48 -15.45
N ILE A 104 -11.85 0.49 -15.74
CA ILE A 104 -10.42 0.59 -15.43
C ILE A 104 -9.73 1.67 -16.27
N GLY A 105 -10.12 1.86 -17.54
CA GLY A 105 -9.59 2.91 -18.40
C GLY A 105 -9.92 4.33 -17.96
N ASN A 106 -10.95 4.50 -17.11
CA ASN A 106 -11.35 5.79 -16.56
C ASN A 106 -10.96 5.97 -15.08
N LEU A 107 -10.40 4.95 -14.43
CA LEU A 107 -9.96 5.03 -13.04
C LEU A 107 -8.52 5.52 -12.96
N VAL A 108 -8.36 6.82 -12.72
CA VAL A 108 -7.05 7.43 -12.45
C VAL A 108 -6.82 7.46 -10.95
N TYR A 109 -5.74 6.82 -10.50
CA TYR A 109 -5.33 6.85 -9.09
C TYR A 109 -3.83 6.67 -8.94
N ILE A 110 -3.35 7.01 -7.75
CA ILE A 110 -2.03 6.63 -7.25
C ILE A 110 -2.16 5.67 -6.08
N ARG A 111 -1.16 4.82 -5.92
CA ARG A 111 -1.03 3.86 -4.83
C ARG A 111 0.33 4.04 -4.16
N GLY A 112 0.33 4.56 -2.95
CA GLY A 112 1.51 4.83 -2.14
C GLY A 112 1.78 3.74 -1.12
N VAL A 113 3.04 3.34 -0.99
CA VAL A 113 3.52 2.37 0.00
C VAL A 113 4.02 3.14 1.21
N LEU A 114 3.35 2.96 2.35
CA LEU A 114 3.75 3.60 3.61
C LEU A 114 4.76 2.73 4.36
N ASP A 115 5.40 3.33 5.36
CA ASP A 115 6.18 2.58 6.33
C ASP A 115 5.30 1.57 7.10
N ILE A 116 5.93 0.50 7.60
CA ILE A 116 5.28 -0.52 8.43
C ILE A 116 4.80 0.12 9.74
N PHE A 117 3.54 -0.15 10.12
CA PHE A 117 3.04 0.25 11.43
C PHE A 117 3.16 -0.94 12.38
N LEU A 118 3.57 -0.68 13.61
CA LEU A 118 3.63 -1.70 14.65
C LEU A 118 2.53 -1.42 15.67
N LEU A 119 1.55 -2.29 15.71
CA LEU A 119 0.47 -2.27 16.68
C LEU A 119 0.83 -3.20 17.84
N ASN A 120 0.76 -2.70 19.06
CA ASN A 120 0.89 -3.51 20.27
C ASN A 120 -0.50 -3.72 20.89
N LEU A 121 -0.98 -4.96 20.87
CA LEU A 121 -2.29 -5.34 21.41
C LEU A 121 -2.09 -6.37 22.52
N ASP A 122 -2.26 -5.97 23.78
CA ASP A 122 -2.11 -6.84 24.96
C ASP A 122 -0.77 -7.63 24.98
N GLY A 123 0.31 -6.99 24.55
CA GLY A 123 1.65 -7.60 24.47
C GLY A 123 1.93 -8.35 23.16
N LEU A 124 0.97 -8.41 22.23
CA LEU A 124 1.15 -8.92 20.89
C LEU A 124 1.59 -7.79 19.94
N LEU A 125 2.73 -7.99 19.27
CA LEU A 125 3.19 -7.08 18.23
C LEU A 125 2.65 -7.51 16.86
N ILE A 126 1.69 -6.76 16.33
CA ILE A 126 1.12 -6.93 14.99
C ILE A 126 1.81 -5.97 14.03
N ARG A 127 2.33 -6.50 12.91
CA ARG A 127 2.86 -5.69 11.81
C ARG A 127 1.74 -5.40 10.80
N LEU A 128 1.47 -4.12 10.58
CA LEU A 128 0.59 -3.66 9.52
C LEU A 128 1.44 -3.14 8.37
N TYR A 129 1.10 -3.53 7.15
CA TYR A 129 1.73 -3.04 5.92
C TYR A 129 0.71 -2.13 5.23
N PRO A 130 0.73 -0.81 5.49
CA PRO A 130 -0.28 0.10 4.98
C PRO A 130 0.01 0.50 3.53
N MET A 131 -1.06 0.68 2.78
CA MET A 131 -1.02 1.15 1.41
C MET A 131 -2.10 2.21 1.20
N LEU A 132 -1.66 3.39 0.78
CA LEU A 132 -2.51 4.52 0.46
C LEU A 132 -2.96 4.39 -0.99
N LYS A 133 -4.23 4.63 -1.28
CA LYS A 133 -4.77 4.74 -2.63
C LYS A 133 -5.54 6.04 -2.72
N ILE A 134 -5.16 6.92 -3.64
CA ILE A 134 -5.80 8.22 -3.87
C ILE A 134 -6.34 8.24 -5.29
N TYR A 135 -7.64 8.37 -5.42
CA TYR A 135 -8.31 8.54 -6.70
C TYR A 135 -8.36 10.02 -7.09
N GLU A 136 -8.36 10.29 -8.39
CA GLU A 136 -8.40 11.65 -8.93
C GLU A 136 -9.64 12.42 -8.47
N ASN A 137 -10.75 11.71 -8.24
CA ASN A 137 -11.99 12.28 -7.72
C ASN A 137 -11.95 12.64 -6.22
N GLY A 138 -10.81 12.47 -5.55
CA GLY A 138 -10.65 12.83 -4.14
C GLY A 138 -10.91 11.71 -3.14
N VAL A 139 -11.35 10.52 -3.57
CA VAL A 139 -11.50 9.37 -2.66
C VAL A 139 -10.12 8.91 -2.22
N ILE A 140 -9.93 8.71 -0.93
CA ILE A 140 -8.69 8.22 -0.33
C ILE A 140 -8.98 6.99 0.49
N THR A 141 -8.25 5.91 0.22
CA THR A 141 -8.33 4.67 1.01
C THR A 141 -6.95 4.35 1.56
N ILE A 142 -6.88 3.97 2.84
CA ILE A 142 -5.72 3.33 3.42
C ILE A 142 -6.08 1.88 3.72
N SER A 143 -5.33 0.97 3.13
CA SER A 143 -5.46 -0.47 3.30
C SER A 143 -4.34 -0.98 4.19
N TYR A 144 -4.68 -1.63 5.29
CA TYR A 144 -3.74 -2.22 6.23
C TYR A 144 -3.70 -3.73 6.04
N ARG A 145 -2.61 -4.25 5.46
CA ARG A 145 -2.41 -5.69 5.31
C ARG A 145 -1.78 -6.28 6.55
N ILE A 146 -2.28 -7.43 6.99
CA ILE A 146 -1.69 -8.27 8.02
C ILE A 146 -1.33 -9.61 7.39
N LEU A 147 -0.04 -9.92 7.41
CA LEU A 147 0.53 -11.14 6.87
C LEU A 147 0.68 -12.22 7.97
N PRO A 148 0.67 -13.50 7.58
CA PRO A 148 0.89 -14.57 8.53
C PRO A 148 2.31 -14.50 9.06
N THR A 149 2.47 -14.69 10.36
CA THR A 149 3.78 -15.04 10.93
C THR A 149 4.15 -16.46 10.51
N GLU A 150 5.42 -16.85 10.59
CA GLU A 150 5.93 -18.20 10.24
C GLU A 150 5.34 -19.37 11.07
N ARG A 151 4.31 -19.11 11.89
CA ARG A 151 3.68 -20.08 12.79
C ARG A 151 2.21 -20.24 12.45
N ASP A 152 1.75 -21.49 12.52
CA ASP A 152 0.33 -21.84 12.45
C ASP A 152 -0.49 -21.02 13.46
N ILE A 153 -1.56 -20.37 13.00
CA ILE A 153 -2.48 -19.62 13.85
C ILE A 153 -3.73 -20.46 14.16
N ASN A 154 -4.22 -20.37 15.39
CA ASN A 154 -5.54 -20.91 15.73
C ASN A 154 -6.63 -20.01 15.10
N ILE A 155 -7.68 -20.61 14.53
CA ILE A 155 -8.76 -19.85 13.86
C ILE A 155 -9.50 -18.91 14.80
N ASP A 156 -9.89 -19.38 15.99
CA ASP A 156 -10.64 -18.59 16.94
C ASP A 156 -9.82 -17.36 17.34
N TYR A 157 -8.52 -17.55 17.55
CA TYR A 157 -7.58 -16.47 17.80
C TYR A 157 -7.46 -15.48 16.63
N LEU A 158 -7.34 -15.99 15.40
CA LEU A 158 -7.30 -15.14 14.19
C LEU A 158 -8.56 -14.28 14.09
N VAL A 159 -9.73 -14.89 14.31
CA VAL A 159 -11.02 -14.19 14.24
C VAL A 159 -11.11 -13.13 15.34
N GLU A 160 -10.84 -13.48 16.59
CA GLU A 160 -11.02 -12.60 17.75
C GLU A 160 -10.03 -11.43 17.77
N ASN A 161 -8.77 -11.66 17.37
CA ASN A 161 -7.70 -10.68 17.60
C ASN A 161 -7.14 -10.03 16.33
N ILE A 162 -7.33 -10.64 15.15
CA ILE A 162 -6.80 -10.09 13.88
C ILE A 162 -7.92 -9.61 12.96
N ILE A 163 -8.96 -10.42 12.74
CA ILE A 163 -10.12 -10.05 11.90
C ILE A 163 -10.99 -9.02 12.60
N ASN A 164 -11.24 -9.18 13.91
CA ASN A 164 -12.03 -8.24 14.69
C ASN A 164 -11.18 -7.10 15.29
N LEU A 165 -10.00 -6.80 14.72
CA LEU A 165 -9.10 -5.77 15.23
C LEU A 165 -9.79 -4.40 15.37
N PHE A 166 -10.71 -4.06 14.47
CA PHE A 166 -11.50 -2.82 14.51
C PHE A 166 -12.42 -2.70 15.73
N LYS A 167 -12.66 -3.78 16.49
CA LYS A 167 -13.45 -3.78 17.72
C LYS A 167 -12.60 -3.62 18.98
N LYS A 168 -11.28 -3.60 18.83
CA LYS A 168 -10.33 -3.52 19.96
C LYS A 168 -10.01 -2.07 20.24
N ASP A 169 -9.87 -1.74 21.52
CA ASP A 169 -9.30 -0.46 21.93
C ASP A 169 -7.79 -0.49 21.69
N ILE A 170 -7.33 0.34 20.77
CA ILE A 170 -5.93 0.41 20.38
C ILE A 170 -5.29 1.61 21.06
N HIS A 171 -4.29 1.35 21.91
CA HIS A 171 -3.63 2.39 22.71
C HIS A 171 -2.14 2.58 22.41
N ASP A 172 -1.49 1.61 21.73
CA ASP A 172 -0.06 1.66 21.44
C ASP A 172 0.19 1.30 19.97
N ILE A 173 0.37 2.35 19.15
CA ILE A 173 0.75 2.24 17.73
C ILE A 173 2.07 2.98 17.55
N LYS A 174 3.07 2.29 16.99
CA LYS A 174 4.31 2.90 16.54
C LYS A 174 4.23 3.14 15.05
N LEU A 175 4.30 4.43 14.70
CA LEU A 175 4.28 4.94 13.33
C LEU A 175 5.67 5.47 12.98
N SER A 176 5.96 5.60 11.68
CA SER A 176 7.14 6.37 11.29
C SER A 176 6.92 7.86 11.52
N PRO A 177 7.98 8.65 11.81
CA PRO A 177 7.84 10.08 12.11
C PRO A 177 7.09 10.86 11.02
N ASN A 178 7.27 10.49 9.76
CA ASN A 178 6.67 11.19 8.61
C ASN A 178 5.14 11.08 8.58
N ILE A 179 4.56 10.05 9.20
CA ILE A 179 3.12 9.88 9.31
C ILE A 179 2.56 10.68 10.49
N MET A 180 3.31 10.80 11.58
CA MET A 180 2.90 11.60 12.74
C MET A 180 2.78 13.09 12.40
N LEU A 181 3.54 13.56 11.41
CA LEU A 181 3.44 14.95 10.90
C LEU A 181 2.09 15.28 10.24
N LEU A 182 1.28 14.28 9.87
CA LEU A 182 -0.06 14.51 9.31
C LEU A 182 -1.12 14.81 10.38
N ASP A 183 -0.84 14.55 11.66
CA ASP A 183 -1.79 14.73 12.76
C ASP A 183 -1.86 16.17 13.31
N GLY A 184 -1.26 17.12 12.58
CA GLY A 184 -1.40 18.55 12.85
C GLY A 184 -0.65 19.02 14.11
N THR A 185 0.60 19.44 13.91
CA THR A 185 1.20 20.54 14.70
C THR A 185 1.34 21.76 13.81
#